data_AF-A0A7C7SL77-F1
#
_entry.id   AF-A0A7C7SL77-F1
#
_cell.length_a   1.000
_cell.length_b   1.000
_cell.length_c   1.000
_cell.angle_alpha   90.00
_cell.angle_beta   90.00
_cell.angle_gamma   90.00
#
_symmetry.space_group_name_H-M   'P 1'
#
loop_
_entity.id
_entity.type
_entity.pdbx_description
1 polymer ?
#
loop_
_entity_poly.entity_id
_entity_poly.type
_entity_poly.pdbx_seq_one_letter_code
_entity_poly.pdbx_strand_id
1 'polypeptide(L)' 'RRLLVADPEPLVRTVTEKLLAYALGRGLEYYDYPTVRGITRDAVATDYRWSSIVLGIIESPPFQMRSTGS' A
#
# COMPACT_ATOMS: atom_id res chain seq x y z
N ARG A 1 -10.15 -9.25 -20.70
CA ARG A 1 -10.20 -9.26 -19.21
C ARG A 1 -9.22 -10.31 -18.61
N ARG A 2 -7.96 -10.35 -19.06
CA ARG A 2 -6.91 -11.28 -18.58
C ARG A 2 -5.54 -10.62 -18.35
N LEU A 3 -5.36 -9.36 -18.74
CA LEU A 3 -4.07 -8.67 -18.67
C LEU A 3 -3.63 -8.35 -17.23
N LEU A 4 -4.57 -8.07 -16.31
CA LEU A 4 -4.29 -7.87 -14.88
C LEU A 4 -3.82 -9.15 -14.15
N VAL A 5 -4.03 -10.33 -14.74
CA VAL A 5 -3.57 -11.61 -14.15
C VAL A 5 -2.14 -11.91 -14.59
N ALA A 6 -1.71 -11.36 -15.72
CA ALA A 6 -0.34 -11.52 -16.21
C ALA A 6 0.65 -10.58 -15.50
N ASP A 7 0.18 -9.40 -15.09
CA ASP A 7 0.93 -8.45 -14.28
C ASP A 7 0.04 -7.92 -13.15
N PRO A 8 0.20 -8.43 -11.91
CA PRO A 8 -0.59 -8.01 -10.76
C PRO A 8 -0.14 -6.66 -10.18
N GLU A 9 1.02 -6.13 -10.55
CA GLU A 9 1.61 -4.94 -9.93
C GLU A 9 0.70 -3.70 -10.02
N PRO A 10 0.09 -3.35 -11.18
CA PRO A 10 -0.81 -2.21 -11.29
C PRO A 10 -2.06 -2.33 -10.41
N LEU A 11 -2.57 -3.56 -10.24
CA LEU A 11 -3.71 -3.85 -9.37
C LEU A 11 -3.31 -3.70 -7.90
N VAL A 12 -2.20 -4.33 -7.51
CA VAL A 12 -1.69 -4.28 -6.13
C VAL A 12 -1.35 -2.85 -5.74
N ARG A 13 -0.74 -2.07 -6.63
CA ARG A 13 -0.50 -0.65 -6.42
C ARG A 13 -1.80 0.10 -6.15
N THR A 14 -2.80 -0.07 -7.02
CA THR A 14 -4.11 0.61 -6.87
C THR A 14 -4.78 0.25 -5.55
N VAL A 15 -4.76 -1.02 -5.18
CA VAL A 15 -5.29 -1.52 -3.91
C VAL A 15 -4.53 -0.91 -2.74
N THR A 16 -3.19 -0.90 -2.79
CA THR A 16 -2.33 -0.30 -1.77
C THR A 16 -2.62 1.19 -1.58
N GLU A 17 -2.81 1.94 -2.67
CA GLU A 17 -3.20 3.36 -2.63
C GLU A 17 -4.52 3.57 -1.89
N LYS A 18 -5.55 2.78 -2.21
CA LYS A 18 -6.88 2.89 -1.59
C LYS A 18 -6.87 2.46 -0.12
N LEU A 19 -6.16 1.39 0.22
CA LEU A 19 -6.04 0.91 1.59
C LEU A 19 -5.25 1.88 2.47
N LEU A 20 -4.14 2.44 1.96
CA LEU A 20 -3.39 3.43 2.69
C LEU A 20 -4.23 4.69 2.92
N ALA A 21 -4.95 5.19 1.91
CA ALA A 21 -5.86 6.33 2.08
C ALA A 21 -6.93 6.06 3.15
N TYR A 22 -7.53 4.87 3.12
CA TYR A 22 -8.49 4.44 4.13
C TYR A 22 -7.86 4.40 5.53
N ALA A 23 -6.66 3.82 5.66
CA ALA A 23 -5.95 3.73 6.93
C ALA A 23 -5.54 5.12 7.47
N LEU A 24 -5.24 6.09 6.60
CA LEU A 24 -4.91 7.45 7.03
C LEU A 24 -6.15 8.32 7.29
N GLY A 25 -7.34 7.90 6.85
CA GLY A 25 -8.56 8.70 6.95
C GLY A 25 -8.56 9.95 6.04
N ARG A 26 -7.64 10.01 5.07
CA ARG A 26 -7.49 11.13 4.12
C ARG A 26 -7.07 10.62 2.74
N GLY A 27 -7.18 11.49 1.73
CA GLY A 27 -6.56 11.24 0.44
C GLY A 27 -5.03 11.15 0.55
N LEU A 28 -4.39 10.43 -0.36
CA LEU A 28 -2.93 10.38 -0.44
C LEU A 28 -2.39 11.68 -1.04
N GLU A 29 -1.34 12.19 -0.44
CA GLU A 29 -0.57 13.34 -0.90
C GLU A 29 0.71 12.86 -1.59
N TYR A 30 1.40 13.77 -2.28
CA TYR A 30 2.60 13.44 -3.07
C TYR A 30 3.65 12.65 -2.26
N TYR A 31 3.81 12.96 -0.97
CA TYR A 31 4.76 12.32 -0.08
C TYR A 31 4.34 10.92 0.40
N ASP A 32 3.09 10.48 0.17
CA ASP A 32 2.66 9.11 0.51
C ASP A 32 2.97 8.11 -0.61
N TYR A 33 3.15 8.57 -1.86
CA TYR A 33 3.42 7.70 -3.00
C TYR A 33 4.75 6.91 -2.90
N PRO A 34 5.84 7.41 -2.29
CA PRO A 34 7.00 6.58 -1.96
C PRO A 34 6.64 5.35 -1.12
N THR A 35 5.77 5.50 -0.11
CA THR A 35 5.30 4.40 0.73
C THR A 35 4.52 3.37 -0.09
N VAL A 36 3.59 3.83 -0.94
CA VAL A 36 2.84 2.95 -1.85
C VAL A 36 3.77 2.14 -2.75
N ARG A 37 4.78 2.79 -3.35
CA ARG A 37 5.75 2.12 -4.22
C ARG A 37 6.61 1.11 -3.45
N GLY A 38 7.02 1.45 -2.24
CA GLY A 38 7.75 0.54 -1.35
C GLY A 38 6.94 -0.72 -1.07
N ILE A 39 5.73 -0.57 -0.54
CA ILE A 39 4.84 -1.70 -0.22
C ILE A 39 4.55 -2.57 -1.45
N THR A 40 4.27 -1.95 -2.60
CA THR A 40 3.98 -2.68 -3.85
C THR A 40 5.20 -3.50 -4.30
N ARG A 41 6.41 -2.90 -4.23
CA ARG A 41 7.66 -3.56 -4.59
C ARG A 41 8.02 -4.69 -3.63
N ASP A 42 7.83 -4.47 -2.32
CA ASP A 42 8.17 -5.46 -1.29
C ASP A 42 7.20 -6.66 -1.34
N ALA A 43 5.95 -6.43 -1.75
CA ALA A 43 4.96 -7.48 -1.93
C ALA A 43 5.37 -8.52 -3.00
N VAL A 44 6.23 -8.16 -3.97
CA VAL A 44 6.78 -9.08 -4.98
C VAL A 44 7.48 -10.27 -4.32
N ALA A 45 8.21 -10.04 -3.22
CA ALA A 45 8.94 -11.09 -2.50
C ALA A 45 8.02 -12.14 -1.85
N THR A 46 6.72 -11.87 -1.81
CA THR A 46 5.70 -12.73 -1.18
C THR A 46 4.57 -13.11 -2.14
N ASP A 47 4.82 -13.06 -3.45
CA ASP A 47 3.83 -13.31 -4.50
C ASP A 47 2.56 -12.46 -4.34
N TYR A 48 2.73 -11.20 -3.91
CA TYR A 48 1.65 -10.25 -3.68
C TYR A 48 0.59 -10.72 -2.68
N ARG A 49 0.99 -11.50 -1.66
CA ARG A 49 0.08 -11.91 -0.58
C ARG A 49 -0.59 -10.71 0.07
N TRP A 50 -1.91 -10.84 0.26
CA TRP A 50 -2.74 -9.83 0.94
C TRP A 50 -2.17 -9.42 2.32
N SER A 51 -1.72 -10.40 3.10
CA SER A 51 -1.13 -10.16 4.42
C SER A 51 0.11 -9.27 4.37
N SER A 52 0.94 -9.41 3.33
CA SER A 52 2.16 -8.60 3.16
C SER A 52 1.84 -7.15 2.85
N ILE A 53 0.80 -6.89 2.06
CA ILE A 53 0.32 -5.53 1.76
C ILE A 53 -0.18 -4.86 3.05
N VAL A 54 -1.03 -5.57 3.80
CA VAL A 54 -1.58 -5.05 5.07
C VAL A 54 -0.46 -4.80 6.09
N LEU A 55 0.49 -5.72 6.23
CA LEU A 55 1.63 -5.54 7.12
C LEU A 55 2.48 -4.33 6.70
N GLY A 56 2.79 -4.19 5.40
CA GLY A 56 3.53 -3.04 4.89
C GLY A 56 2.83 -1.71 5.14
N ILE A 57 1.49 -1.67 5.10
CA ILE A 57 0.73 -0.48 5.50
C ILE A 57 0.90 -0.20 7.00
N ILE A 58 0.74 -1.22 7.86
CA ILE A 58 0.84 -1.08 9.32
C ILE A 58 2.24 -0.63 9.76
N GLU A 59 3.28 -1.13 9.07
CA GLU A 59 4.69 -0.80 9.35
C GLU A 59 5.13 0.53 8.73
N SER A 60 4.30 1.13 7.87
CA SER A 60 4.69 2.34 7.14
C SER A 60 4.76 3.59 8.03
N PRO A 61 5.71 4.51 7.76
CA PRO A 61 5.79 5.80 8.46
C PRO A 61 4.48 6.60 8.49
N PRO A 62 3.72 6.80 7.38
CA PRO A 62 2.48 7.57 7.45
C PRO A 62 1.43 6.91 8.36
N PHE A 63 1.38 5.58 8.44
CA PHE A 63 0.46 4.87 9.33
C PHE A 63 0.88 4.95 10.80
N GLN A 64 2.17 4.83 11.10
CA GLN A 64 2.66 4.91 12.48
C GLN A 64 2.62 6.34 13.03
N MET A 65 2.94 7.33 12.20
CA MET A 65 2.96 8.74 12.61
C MET A 65 1.57 9.36 12.76
N ARG A 66 0.50 8.68 12.31
CA ARG A 66 -0.88 9.12 12.60
C ARG A 66 -1.24 9.00 14.08
N SER A 67 -0.39 8.40 14.92
CA SER A 67 -0.65 8.15 16.35
C SER A 67 -0.37 9.33 17.28
N THR A 68 -0.05 10.52 16.81
CA THR A 68 0.06 11.74 17.66
C THR A 68 -1.26 12.50 17.72
N GLY A 69 -2.34 11.76 18.01
CA GLY A 69 -3.68 12.28 18.20
C GLY A 69 -4.39 11.55 19.34
N SER A 70 -3.75 11.45 20.50
CA SER A 70 -4.35 11.19 21.82
C SER A 70 -3.39 11.66 22.92
#